data_AF-A0A382KMU4-F1
#
_entry.id   AF-A0A382KMU4-F1
#
_cell.length_a   1.000
_cell.length_b   1.000
_cell.length_c   1.000
_cell.angle_alpha   90.00
_cell.angle_beta   90.00
_cell.angle_gamma   90.00
#
_symmetry.space_group_name_H-M   'P 1'
#
loop_
_entity.id
_entity.type
_entity.pdbx_description
1 polymer ?
#
loop_
_entity_poly.entity_id
_entity_poly.type
_entity_poly.pdbx_seq_one_letter_code
_entity_poly.pdbx_strand_id
1 'polypeptide(L)'
;MKNQELTKLVDLPLVEELQSKILDLTKNIPQLKHSKKMFGRTNSQYTSQLMSLTMLGDGPYHFMKQCSAQIDKKTKALQGVYFIMKKSVYKIKKWEEKGTEYSLLLAEEARVGLMDSEEAVSHALREIKMYQEAYEEIRKHHGIDENWDEADFNKLEEENHIRMVFRLAVRRLMEYGTIDRSTSEYMESNGIHPMSGERIARQYHQEVKKLLDEGKAPSVKHFYDFLDSMVEMFKGSHKNTMDRIGIKKIIREKSVVLTH
;
A
#
# COMPACT_ATOMS: atom_id res chain seq x y z
N MET A 1 39.00 -8.28 63.13
CA MET A 1 38.04 -7.62 62.22
C MET A 1 38.80 -7.29 60.94
N LYS A 2 38.48 -8.03 59.85
CA LYS A 2 39.27 -8.07 58.61
C LYS A 2 38.91 -6.91 57.68
N ASN A 3 39.96 -6.44 57.01
CA ASN A 3 40.03 -5.45 55.96
C ASN A 3 39.06 -5.69 54.78
N GLN A 4 38.66 -4.56 54.19
CA GLN A 4 38.56 -4.30 52.75
C GLN A 4 38.53 -5.53 51.83
N GLU A 5 37.38 -5.76 51.20
CA GLU A 5 37.38 -6.04 49.76
C GLU A 5 36.37 -5.10 49.13
N LEU A 6 36.93 -4.07 48.49
CA LEU A 6 36.26 -3.28 47.48
C LEU A 6 35.61 -4.25 46.48
N THR A 7 34.29 -4.26 46.48
CA THR A 7 33.53 -4.74 45.32
C THR A 7 34.03 -3.93 44.14
N LYS A 8 34.76 -4.58 43.23
CA LYS A 8 35.24 -4.00 41.98
C LYS A 8 34.09 -3.24 41.33
N LEU A 9 34.13 -1.91 41.42
CA LEU A 9 33.43 -1.04 40.50
C LEU A 9 33.95 -1.45 39.12
N VAL A 10 33.09 -2.11 38.37
CA VAL A 10 33.32 -2.43 36.97
C VAL A 10 33.72 -1.11 36.31
N ASP A 11 34.95 -1.03 35.79
CA ASP A 11 35.44 0.09 35.00
C ASP A 11 34.44 0.28 33.85
N LEU A 12 33.50 1.19 34.03
CA LEU A 12 32.61 1.63 32.98
C LEU A 12 33.53 2.29 31.95
N PRO A 13 33.53 1.84 30.68
CA PRO A 13 34.36 2.48 29.66
C PRO A 13 34.06 3.98 29.67
N LEU A 14 35.12 4.79 29.68
CA LEU A 14 35.00 6.24 29.73
C LEU A 14 34.07 6.65 28.58
N VAL A 15 32.90 7.19 28.89
CA VAL A 15 31.83 7.50 27.91
C VAL A 15 32.38 8.43 26.82
N GLU A 16 33.36 9.27 27.17
CA GLU A 16 34.12 10.14 26.27
C GLU A 16 34.94 9.37 25.22
N GLU A 17 35.55 8.24 25.60
CA GLU A 17 36.32 7.38 24.68
C GLU A 17 35.38 6.63 23.70
N LEU A 18 34.19 6.24 24.17
CA LEU A 18 33.14 5.68 23.32
C LEU A 18 32.52 6.73 22.39
N GLN A 19 32.26 7.95 22.88
CA GLN A 19 31.81 9.07 22.06
C GLN A 19 32.82 9.38 20.96
N SER A 20 34.12 9.44 21.27
CA SER A 20 35.20 9.63 20.29
C SER A 20 35.15 8.57 19.18
N LYS A 21 35.06 7.28 19.55
CA LYS A 21 34.94 6.17 18.59
C LYS A 21 33.67 6.26 17.73
N ILE A 22 32.52 6.62 18.32
CA ILE A 22 31.25 6.83 17.59
C ILE A 22 31.35 8.03 16.64
N LEU A 23 31.97 9.13 17.07
CA LEU A 23 32.14 10.35 16.29
C LEU A 23 33.05 10.12 15.08
N ASP A 24 34.13 9.36 15.25
CA ASP A 24 35.04 8.99 14.17
C ASP A 24 34.39 8.03 13.17
N LEU A 25 33.55 7.09 13.65
CA LEU A 25 32.72 6.24 12.79
C LEU A 25 31.67 7.04 12.01
N THR A 26 31.01 8.02 12.63
CA THR A 26 29.95 8.80 11.97
C THR A 26 30.48 9.92 11.07
N LYS A 27 31.65 10.50 11.34
CA LYS A 27 32.32 11.47 10.45
C LYS A 27 32.72 10.84 9.11
N ASN A 28 33.11 9.57 9.11
CA ASN A 28 33.69 8.89 7.95
C ASN A 28 32.68 8.24 7.01
N ILE A 29 31.37 8.41 7.23
CA ILE A 29 30.37 7.79 6.34
C ILE A 29 29.33 8.79 5.80
N PRO A 30 29.75 9.82 5.03
CA PRO A 30 28.85 10.65 4.22
C PRO A 30 27.86 9.84 3.38
N GLN A 31 28.29 8.65 2.93
CA GLN A 31 27.49 7.70 2.16
C GLN A 31 26.29 7.17 2.95
N LEU A 32 26.37 7.06 4.28
CA LEU A 32 25.24 6.64 5.12
C LEU A 32 24.20 7.75 5.23
N LYS A 33 24.62 9.01 5.38
CA LYS A 33 23.68 10.15 5.35
C LYS A 33 22.98 10.26 3.99
N HIS A 34 23.74 10.11 2.90
CA HIS A 34 23.17 10.07 1.55
C HIS A 34 22.21 8.88 1.37
N SER A 35 22.61 7.68 1.79
CA SER A 35 21.80 6.46 1.71
C SER A 35 20.53 6.57 2.54
N LYS A 36 20.58 7.08 3.78
CA LYS A 36 19.39 7.30 4.61
C LYS A 36 18.41 8.26 3.93
N LYS A 37 18.92 9.33 3.31
CA LYS A 37 18.10 10.29 2.55
C LYS A 37 17.43 9.68 1.30
N MET A 38 18.12 8.77 0.60
CA MET A 38 17.63 8.16 -0.65
C MET A 38 16.79 6.89 -0.43
N PHE A 39 17.19 6.04 0.50
CA PHE A 39 16.58 4.74 0.81
C PHE A 39 15.77 4.73 2.12
N GLY A 40 15.53 5.88 2.74
CA GLY A 40 14.74 5.98 3.98
C GLY A 40 13.25 5.63 3.83
N ARG A 41 12.79 5.26 2.63
CA ARG A 41 11.45 4.68 2.40
C ARG A 41 11.49 3.18 2.61
N THR A 42 10.44 2.62 3.20
CA THR A 42 10.33 1.15 3.36
C THR A 42 10.24 0.45 2.01
N ASN A 43 9.48 1.03 1.07
CA ASN A 43 9.29 0.47 -0.26
C ASN A 43 9.87 1.40 -1.34
N SER A 44 10.38 0.81 -2.42
CA SER A 44 10.72 1.57 -3.61
C SER A 44 9.47 2.20 -4.25
N GLN A 45 9.66 3.20 -5.11
CA GLN A 45 8.55 3.78 -5.88
C GLN A 45 7.93 2.73 -6.81
N TYR A 46 8.75 1.88 -7.43
CA TYR A 46 8.29 0.76 -8.27
C TYR A 46 7.35 -0.18 -7.50
N THR A 47 7.78 -0.63 -6.31
CA THR A 47 6.97 -1.49 -5.44
C THR A 47 5.68 -0.79 -4.99
N SER A 48 5.76 0.51 -4.69
CA SER A 48 4.61 1.28 -4.23
C SER A 48 3.58 1.46 -5.34
N GLN A 49 4.02 1.84 -6.55
CA GLN A 49 3.13 2.14 -7.68
C GLN A 49 2.62 0.87 -8.37
N LEU A 50 3.49 -0.10 -8.67
CA LEU A 50 3.09 -1.24 -9.49
C LEU A 50 2.65 -2.46 -8.70
N MET A 51 3.20 -2.67 -7.50
CA MET A 51 2.80 -3.82 -6.69
C MET A 51 1.72 -3.43 -5.70
N SER A 52 1.87 -2.30 -5.00
CA SER A 52 0.96 -1.96 -3.90
C SER A 52 -0.37 -1.38 -4.38
N LEU A 53 -0.42 -0.64 -5.50
CA LEU A 53 -1.66 -0.08 -6.03
C LEU A 53 -2.56 -1.15 -6.65
N THR A 54 -1.99 -2.14 -7.31
CA THR A 54 -2.74 -3.16 -8.05
C THR A 54 -3.22 -4.32 -7.18
N MET A 55 -3.10 -4.23 -5.84
CA MET A 55 -3.44 -5.34 -4.93
C MET A 55 -4.93 -5.56 -4.76
N LEU A 56 -5.76 -4.51 -4.85
CA LEU A 56 -7.18 -4.58 -4.50
C LEU A 56 -8.10 -4.98 -5.65
N GLY A 57 -7.64 -4.84 -6.89
CA GLY A 57 -8.46 -5.10 -8.06
C GLY A 57 -7.81 -4.60 -9.33
N ASP A 58 -8.61 -4.51 -10.38
CA ASP A 58 -8.21 -4.13 -11.73
C ASP A 58 -8.95 -2.88 -12.23
N GLY A 59 -9.75 -2.26 -11.36
CA GLY A 59 -10.54 -1.06 -11.65
C GLY A 59 -9.87 0.23 -11.17
N PRO A 60 -10.09 1.37 -11.86
CA PRO A 60 -9.43 2.63 -11.53
C PRO A 60 -9.74 3.12 -10.12
N TYR A 61 -10.97 2.94 -9.65
CA TYR A 61 -11.35 3.29 -8.28
C TYR A 61 -10.69 2.41 -7.22
N HIS A 62 -10.33 1.14 -7.50
CA HIS A 62 -9.58 0.32 -6.56
C HIS A 62 -8.16 0.84 -6.39
N PHE A 63 -7.53 1.27 -7.49
CA PHE A 63 -6.21 1.90 -7.45
C PHE A 63 -6.26 3.22 -6.66
N MET A 64 -7.26 4.06 -6.94
CA MET A 64 -7.51 5.30 -6.21
C MET A 64 -7.78 5.05 -4.72
N LYS A 65 -8.63 4.09 -4.38
CA LYS A 65 -8.93 3.67 -3.00
C LYS A 65 -7.67 3.22 -2.26
N GLN A 66 -6.79 2.49 -2.94
CA GLN A 66 -5.52 2.06 -2.39
C GLN A 66 -4.57 3.24 -2.14
N CYS A 67 -4.49 4.21 -3.06
CA CYS A 67 -3.78 5.47 -2.82
C CYS A 67 -4.34 6.19 -1.57
N SER A 68 -5.66 6.36 -1.48
CA SER A 68 -6.33 7.01 -0.35
C SER A 68 -6.05 6.29 0.98
N ALA A 69 -6.09 4.95 1.00
CA ALA A 69 -5.78 4.16 2.18
C ALA A 69 -4.32 4.33 2.64
N GLN A 70 -3.36 4.38 1.69
CA GLN A 70 -1.95 4.63 2.01
C GLN A 70 -1.73 6.06 2.53
N ILE A 71 -2.41 7.05 1.94
CA ILE A 71 -2.37 8.44 2.39
C ILE A 71 -2.93 8.56 3.81
N ASP A 72 -4.10 7.99 4.09
CA ASP A 72 -4.73 8.06 5.40
C ASP A 72 -3.87 7.39 6.49
N LYS A 73 -3.33 6.19 6.21
CA LYS A 73 -2.41 5.49 7.12
C LYS A 73 -1.20 6.35 7.49
N LYS A 74 -0.59 7.02 6.50
CA LYS A 74 0.58 7.87 6.72
C LYS A 74 0.23 9.19 7.40
N THR A 75 -0.92 9.76 7.07
CA THR A 75 -1.42 10.99 7.70
C THR A 75 -1.67 10.77 9.20
N LYS A 76 -2.31 9.65 9.56
CA LYS A 76 -2.50 9.26 10.97
C LYS A 76 -1.16 9.07 11.70
N ALA A 77 -0.19 8.43 11.04
CA ALA A 77 1.15 8.28 11.60
C ALA A 77 1.83 9.64 11.84
N LEU A 78 1.73 10.57 10.88
CA LEU A 78 2.25 11.94 11.00
C LEU A 78 1.57 12.73 12.13
N GLN A 79 0.25 12.62 12.28
CA GLN A 79 -0.48 13.26 13.39
C GLN A 79 0.02 12.74 14.75
N GLY A 80 0.27 11.44 14.88
CA GLY A 80 0.87 10.86 16.07
C GLY A 80 2.25 11.42 16.38
N VAL A 81 3.13 11.46 15.36
CA VAL A 81 4.50 12.00 15.47
C VAL A 81 4.48 13.49 15.85
N TYR A 82 3.56 14.28 15.29
CA TYR A 82 3.42 15.70 15.60
C TYR A 82 3.23 15.97 17.10
N PHE A 83 2.35 15.21 17.76
CA PHE A 83 2.14 15.36 19.20
C PHE A 83 3.33 14.89 20.03
N ILE A 84 4.04 13.85 19.59
CA ILE A 84 5.28 13.40 20.22
C ILE A 84 6.33 14.52 20.14
N MET A 85 6.54 15.10 18.95
CA MET A 85 7.48 16.20 18.75
C MET A 85 7.12 17.41 19.62
N LYS A 86 5.84 17.81 19.69
CA LYS A 86 5.40 18.89 20.58
C LYS A 86 5.72 18.63 22.05
N LYS A 87 5.48 17.39 22.52
CA LYS A 87 5.81 16.99 23.90
C LYS A 87 7.32 17.02 24.14
N SER A 88 8.13 16.57 23.18
CA SER A 88 9.59 16.61 23.27
C SER A 88 10.11 18.05 23.33
N VAL A 89 9.61 18.94 22.48
CA VAL A 89 9.96 20.38 22.52
C VAL A 89 9.61 21.00 23.88
N TYR A 90 8.46 20.67 24.45
CA TYR A 90 8.09 21.14 25.79
C TYR A 90 9.04 20.61 26.88
N LYS A 91 9.40 19.33 26.83
CA LYS A 91 10.35 18.71 27.78
C LYS A 91 11.73 19.34 27.70
N ILE A 92 12.24 19.57 26.50
CA ILE A 92 13.53 20.23 26.25
C ILE A 92 13.57 21.59 26.95
N LYS A 93 12.55 22.43 26.73
CA LYS A 93 12.45 23.74 27.41
C LYS A 93 12.47 23.61 28.93
N LYS A 94 11.71 22.64 29.49
CA LYS A 94 11.64 22.41 30.93
C LYS A 94 12.95 21.91 31.53
N TRP A 95 13.73 21.13 30.78
CA TRP A 95 15.03 20.64 31.23
C TRP A 95 16.11 21.72 31.13
N GLU A 96 16.07 22.54 30.08
CA GLU A 96 16.94 23.71 29.94
C GLU A 96 16.71 24.75 31.04
N GLU A 97 15.44 24.99 31.40
CA GLU A 97 15.08 25.86 32.54
C GLU A 97 15.63 25.36 33.89
N LYS A 98 15.76 24.03 34.08
CA LYS A 98 16.31 23.47 35.32
C LYS A 98 17.82 23.66 35.44
N GLY A 99 18.54 23.69 34.32
CA GLY A 99 19.97 24.01 34.25
C GLY A 99 20.93 23.05 34.95
N THR A 100 20.47 21.90 35.47
CA THR A 100 21.38 20.87 36.02
C THR A 100 22.08 20.12 34.90
N GLU A 101 23.31 19.67 35.13
CA GLU A 101 24.10 18.89 34.15
C GLU A 101 23.31 17.71 33.57
N TYR A 102 22.65 16.93 34.45
CA TYR A 102 21.78 15.84 34.01
C TYR A 102 20.56 16.29 33.20
N SER A 103 19.96 17.45 33.53
CA SER A 103 18.82 17.97 32.75
C SER A 103 19.26 18.42 31.36
N LEU A 104 20.43 19.05 31.24
CA LEU A 104 20.99 19.45 29.94
C LEU A 104 21.29 18.23 29.06
N LEU A 105 21.82 17.15 29.63
CA LEU A 105 22.03 15.89 28.91
C LEU A 105 20.70 15.30 28.37
N LEU A 106 19.63 15.29 29.18
CA LEU A 106 18.29 14.86 28.74
C LEU A 106 17.74 15.76 27.62
N ALA A 107 18.02 17.06 27.67
CA ALA A 107 17.63 17.99 26.62
C ALA A 107 18.36 17.70 25.30
N GLU A 108 19.66 17.40 25.36
CA GLU A 108 20.44 17.00 24.18
C GLU A 108 19.96 15.67 23.58
N GLU A 109 19.73 14.65 24.40
CA GLU A 109 19.18 13.37 23.94
C GLU A 109 17.84 13.55 23.22
N ALA A 110 16.93 14.36 23.78
CA ALA A 110 15.65 14.64 23.16
C ALA A 110 15.77 15.50 21.88
N ARG A 111 16.79 16.36 21.77
CA ARG A 111 17.08 17.10 20.52
C ARG A 111 17.51 16.14 19.41
N VAL A 112 18.34 15.15 19.71
CA VAL A 112 18.72 14.09 18.74
C VAL A 112 17.47 13.32 18.29
N GLY A 113 16.62 12.89 19.23
CA GLY A 113 15.37 12.20 18.90
C GLY A 113 14.39 13.03 18.06
N LEU A 114 14.40 14.37 18.22
CA LEU A 114 13.62 15.27 17.37
C LEU A 114 14.15 15.33 15.93
N MET A 115 15.47 15.32 15.72
CA MET A 115 16.06 15.31 14.38
C MET A 115 15.70 14.03 13.62
N ASP A 116 15.75 12.87 14.28
CA ASP A 116 15.31 11.60 13.67
C ASP A 116 13.81 11.61 13.34
N SER A 117 12.99 12.24 14.20
CA SER A 117 11.55 12.41 13.95
C SER A 117 11.29 13.30 12.73
N GLU A 118 12.07 14.36 12.54
CA GLU A 118 11.97 15.26 11.37
C GLU A 118 12.27 14.51 10.06
N GLU A 119 13.31 13.68 10.05
CA GLU A 119 13.63 12.84 8.88
C GLU A 119 12.48 11.89 8.54
N ALA A 120 11.93 11.20 9.55
CA ALA A 120 10.79 10.30 9.37
C ALA A 120 9.55 11.04 8.81
N VAL A 121 9.28 12.26 9.31
CA VAL A 121 8.22 13.13 8.78
C VAL A 121 8.48 13.48 7.31
N SER A 122 9.70 13.86 6.95
CA SER A 122 10.08 14.19 5.57
C SER A 122 9.83 13.01 4.62
N HIS A 123 10.19 11.79 5.03
CA HIS A 123 9.96 10.59 4.24
C HIS A 123 8.47 10.28 4.06
N ALA A 124 7.68 10.35 5.14
CA ALA A 124 6.25 10.13 5.09
C ALA A 124 5.54 11.16 4.19
N LEU A 125 5.93 12.44 4.24
CA LEU A 125 5.38 13.48 3.35
C LEU A 125 5.69 13.21 1.88
N ARG A 126 6.90 12.76 1.55
CA ARG A 126 7.25 12.39 0.17
C ARG A 126 6.45 11.20 -0.35
N GLU A 127 6.12 10.23 0.51
CA GLU A 127 5.26 9.11 0.12
C GLU A 127 3.80 9.53 -0.05
N ILE A 128 3.27 10.38 0.83
CA ILE A 128 1.92 10.95 0.67
C ILE A 128 1.83 11.67 -0.67
N LYS A 129 2.80 12.55 -0.99
CA LYS A 129 2.82 13.28 -2.26
C LYS A 129 2.82 12.35 -3.47
N MET A 130 3.65 11.30 -3.44
CA MET A 130 3.69 10.29 -4.50
C MET A 130 2.33 9.60 -4.70
N TYR A 131 1.62 9.24 -3.62
CA TYR A 131 0.29 8.63 -3.73
C TYR A 131 -0.78 9.64 -4.19
N GLN A 132 -0.67 10.92 -3.83
CA GLN A 132 -1.55 11.97 -4.33
C GLN A 132 -1.37 12.18 -5.84
N GLU A 133 -0.13 12.23 -6.31
CA GLU A 133 0.19 12.33 -7.74
C GLU A 133 -0.35 11.12 -8.51
N ALA A 134 -0.10 9.90 -8.02
CA ALA A 134 -0.61 8.68 -8.64
C ALA A 134 -2.15 8.65 -8.68
N TYR A 135 -2.82 9.06 -7.59
CA TYR A 135 -4.28 9.18 -7.55
C TYR A 135 -4.81 10.10 -8.64
N GLU A 136 -4.24 11.30 -8.78
CA GLU A 136 -4.66 12.27 -9.80
C GLU A 136 -4.35 11.81 -11.23
N GLU A 137 -3.21 11.14 -11.45
CA GLU A 137 -2.86 10.55 -12.73
C GLU A 137 -3.88 9.49 -13.16
N ILE A 138 -4.24 8.57 -12.24
CA ILE A 138 -5.25 7.54 -12.50
C ILE A 138 -6.60 8.19 -12.80
N ARG A 139 -7.05 9.11 -11.95
CA ARG A 139 -8.33 9.81 -12.12
C ARG A 139 -8.43 10.47 -13.50
N LYS A 140 -7.40 11.24 -13.88
CA LYS A 140 -7.34 11.93 -15.17
C LYS A 140 -7.26 10.97 -16.35
N HIS A 141 -6.45 9.91 -16.25
CA HIS A 141 -6.30 8.93 -17.31
C HIS A 141 -7.62 8.22 -17.64
N HIS A 142 -8.42 7.93 -16.62
CA HIS A 142 -9.72 7.26 -16.77
C HIS A 142 -10.91 8.22 -16.90
N GLY A 143 -10.67 9.54 -16.98
CA GLY A 143 -11.74 10.54 -17.14
C GLY A 143 -12.73 10.60 -15.97
N ILE A 144 -12.27 10.29 -14.76
CA ILE A 144 -13.10 10.30 -13.54
C ILE A 144 -13.26 11.75 -13.04
N ASP A 145 -14.50 12.14 -12.76
CA ASP A 145 -14.83 13.47 -12.25
C ASP A 145 -14.15 13.74 -10.89
N GLU A 146 -13.93 15.01 -10.53
CA GLU A 146 -13.37 15.37 -9.22
C GLU A 146 -14.35 15.08 -8.07
N ASN A 147 -15.64 15.17 -8.35
CA ASN A 147 -16.73 14.96 -7.41
C ASN A 147 -17.41 13.60 -7.61
N TRP A 148 -16.65 12.59 -8.04
CA TRP A 148 -17.13 11.22 -8.13
C TRP A 148 -17.67 10.73 -6.77
N ASP A 149 -18.69 9.89 -6.82
CA ASP A 149 -19.35 9.38 -5.62
C ASP A 149 -19.36 7.83 -5.54
N GLU A 150 -19.99 7.30 -4.49
CA GLU A 150 -20.12 5.86 -4.32
C GLU A 150 -20.92 5.20 -5.47
N ALA A 151 -21.85 5.91 -6.09
CA ALA A 151 -22.60 5.38 -7.22
C ALA A 151 -21.69 5.22 -8.45
N ASP A 152 -20.79 6.16 -8.70
CA ASP A 152 -19.79 6.07 -9.78
C ASP A 152 -18.81 4.92 -9.55
N PHE A 153 -18.37 4.72 -8.30
CA PHE A 153 -17.58 3.55 -7.92
C PHE A 153 -18.31 2.25 -8.28
N ASN A 154 -19.54 2.08 -7.78
CA ASN A 154 -20.33 0.87 -7.97
C ASN A 154 -20.67 0.59 -9.44
N LYS A 155 -20.79 1.61 -10.29
CA LYS A 155 -21.01 1.42 -11.74
C LYS A 155 -19.85 0.67 -12.40
N LEU A 156 -18.60 0.95 -11.99
CA LEU A 156 -17.41 0.29 -12.54
C LEU A 156 -17.05 -1.00 -11.80
N GLU A 157 -17.64 -1.27 -10.63
CA GLU A 157 -17.39 -2.50 -9.87
C GLU A 157 -17.81 -3.75 -10.62
N GLU A 158 -18.91 -3.70 -11.37
CA GLU A 158 -19.33 -4.81 -12.22
C GLU A 158 -18.18 -5.24 -13.16
N GLU A 159 -17.61 -4.28 -13.88
CA GLU A 159 -16.56 -4.55 -14.85
C GLU A 159 -15.30 -5.09 -14.16
N ASN A 160 -14.95 -4.53 -13.01
CA ASN A 160 -13.83 -5.01 -12.20
C ASN A 160 -14.03 -6.48 -11.76
N HIS A 161 -15.21 -6.84 -11.27
CA HIS A 161 -15.49 -8.21 -10.82
C HIS A 161 -15.47 -9.22 -11.96
N ILE A 162 -15.94 -8.83 -13.16
CA ILE A 162 -15.83 -9.67 -14.37
C ILE A 162 -14.35 -9.87 -14.75
N ARG A 163 -13.53 -8.80 -14.82
CA ARG A 163 -12.08 -8.94 -15.09
C ARG A 163 -11.41 -9.85 -14.06
N MET A 164 -11.74 -9.67 -12.78
CA MET A 164 -11.14 -10.44 -11.70
C MET A 164 -11.48 -11.93 -11.76
N VAL A 165 -12.74 -12.30 -12.05
CA VAL A 165 -13.11 -13.72 -12.09
C VAL A 165 -12.43 -14.45 -13.26
N PHE A 166 -12.29 -13.82 -14.43
CA PHE A 166 -11.57 -14.41 -15.57
C PHE A 166 -10.06 -14.43 -15.35
N ARG A 167 -9.51 -13.40 -14.70
CA ARG A 167 -8.10 -13.39 -14.29
C ARG A 167 -7.77 -14.56 -13.36
N LEU A 168 -8.63 -14.82 -12.38
CA LEU A 168 -8.50 -15.97 -11.48
C LEU A 168 -8.64 -17.29 -12.25
N ALA A 169 -9.64 -17.40 -13.12
CA ALA A 169 -9.86 -18.60 -13.93
C ALA A 169 -8.62 -18.97 -14.77
N VAL A 170 -8.04 -18.00 -15.48
CA VAL A 170 -6.82 -18.22 -16.28
C VAL A 170 -5.64 -18.61 -15.40
N ARG A 171 -5.43 -17.95 -14.26
CA ARG A 171 -4.35 -18.31 -13.31
C ARG A 171 -4.50 -19.74 -12.78
N ARG A 172 -5.71 -20.14 -12.40
CA ARG A 172 -6.00 -21.50 -11.94
C ARG A 172 -5.74 -22.55 -13.04
N LEU A 173 -6.11 -22.25 -14.28
CA LEU A 173 -5.80 -23.10 -15.43
C LEU A 173 -4.30 -23.22 -15.68
N MET A 174 -3.54 -22.14 -15.52
CA MET A 174 -2.06 -22.17 -15.63
C MET A 174 -1.41 -23.01 -14.53
N GLU A 175 -1.92 -22.93 -13.31
CA GLU A 175 -1.35 -23.61 -12.14
C GLU A 175 -1.73 -25.10 -12.06
N TYR A 176 -3.01 -25.42 -12.31
CA TYR A 176 -3.59 -26.75 -12.02
C TYR A 176 -4.34 -27.37 -13.19
N GLY A 177 -4.53 -26.65 -14.31
CA GLY A 177 -5.31 -27.13 -15.46
C GLY A 177 -6.84 -27.14 -15.24
N THR A 178 -7.31 -26.73 -14.05
CA THR A 178 -8.72 -26.67 -13.66
C THR A 178 -8.99 -25.40 -12.85
N ILE A 179 -10.22 -24.87 -12.91
CA ILE A 179 -10.65 -23.80 -12.00
C ILE A 179 -11.05 -24.40 -10.64
N ASP A 180 -10.84 -23.64 -9.56
CA ASP A 180 -11.24 -24.07 -8.24
C ASP A 180 -12.72 -23.72 -7.95
N ARG A 181 -13.21 -24.25 -6.83
CA ARG A 181 -14.58 -24.02 -6.37
C ARG A 181 -14.85 -22.53 -6.12
N SER A 182 -13.92 -21.82 -5.48
CA SER A 182 -14.06 -20.39 -5.19
C SER A 182 -14.20 -19.54 -6.45
N THR A 183 -13.42 -19.83 -7.49
CA THR A 183 -13.54 -19.14 -8.78
C THR A 183 -14.87 -19.45 -9.44
N SER A 184 -15.33 -20.71 -9.36
CA SER A 184 -16.63 -21.12 -9.90
C SER A 184 -17.80 -20.41 -9.19
N GLU A 185 -17.80 -20.38 -7.85
CA GLU A 185 -18.81 -19.67 -7.04
C GLU A 185 -18.79 -18.16 -7.32
N TYR A 186 -17.61 -17.61 -7.58
CA TYR A 186 -17.46 -16.21 -7.94
C TYR A 186 -17.99 -15.91 -9.35
N MET A 187 -17.90 -16.84 -10.30
CA MET A 187 -18.59 -16.72 -11.59
C MET A 187 -20.10 -16.65 -11.39
N GLU A 188 -20.68 -17.55 -10.59
CA GLU A 188 -22.12 -17.56 -10.31
C GLU A 188 -22.60 -16.26 -9.65
N SER A 189 -21.79 -15.73 -8.72
CA SER A 189 -22.08 -14.46 -8.05
C SER A 189 -22.21 -13.29 -9.03
N ASN A 190 -21.46 -13.34 -10.13
CA ASN A 190 -21.50 -12.36 -11.22
C ASN A 190 -22.46 -12.74 -12.36
N GLY A 191 -23.29 -13.78 -12.17
CA GLY A 191 -24.27 -14.24 -13.16
C GLY A 191 -23.68 -14.97 -14.35
N ILE A 192 -22.43 -15.41 -14.24
CA ILE A 192 -21.72 -16.15 -15.28
C ILE A 192 -21.89 -17.64 -15.00
N HIS A 193 -22.37 -18.40 -15.99
CA HIS A 193 -22.46 -19.85 -15.86
C HIS A 193 -21.05 -20.46 -15.75
N PRO A 194 -20.71 -21.20 -14.67
CA PRO A 194 -19.33 -21.59 -14.40
C PRO A 194 -18.68 -22.39 -15.52
N MET A 195 -19.41 -23.36 -16.11
CA MET A 195 -18.85 -24.16 -17.21
C MET A 195 -18.62 -23.34 -18.48
N SER A 196 -19.42 -22.30 -18.71
CA SER A 196 -19.28 -21.44 -19.88
C SER A 196 -18.09 -20.49 -19.70
N GLY A 197 -17.98 -19.86 -18.52
CA GLY A 197 -16.84 -19.01 -18.17
C GLY A 197 -15.51 -19.79 -18.17
N GLU A 198 -15.51 -20.99 -17.59
CA GLU A 198 -14.37 -21.90 -17.60
C GLU A 198 -13.92 -22.22 -19.03
N ARG A 199 -14.87 -22.58 -19.91
CA ARG A 199 -14.57 -22.95 -21.29
C ARG A 199 -13.89 -21.81 -22.05
N ILE A 200 -14.38 -20.58 -21.87
CA ILE A 200 -13.81 -19.38 -22.51
C ILE A 200 -12.41 -19.09 -21.97
N ALA A 201 -12.22 -19.13 -20.64
CA ALA A 201 -10.89 -18.97 -20.04
C ALA A 201 -9.89 -20.03 -20.52
N ARG A 202 -10.36 -21.28 -20.68
CA ARG A 202 -9.55 -22.39 -21.22
C ARG A 202 -9.18 -22.19 -22.68
N GLN A 203 -10.09 -21.66 -23.49
CA GLN A 203 -9.79 -21.32 -24.89
C GLN A 203 -8.66 -20.29 -24.98
N TYR A 204 -8.76 -19.20 -24.21
CA TYR A 204 -7.69 -18.20 -24.14
C TYR A 204 -6.35 -18.80 -23.67
N HIS A 205 -6.37 -19.64 -22.63
CA HIS A 205 -5.18 -20.33 -22.15
C HIS A 205 -4.53 -21.22 -23.24
N GLN A 206 -5.35 -21.95 -24.02
CA GLN A 206 -4.88 -22.79 -25.12
C GLN A 206 -4.33 -21.97 -26.30
N GLU A 207 -4.97 -20.84 -26.63
CA GLU A 207 -4.50 -19.91 -27.66
C GLU A 207 -3.12 -19.34 -27.31
N VAL A 208 -2.95 -18.83 -26.08
CA VAL A 208 -1.66 -18.30 -25.63
C VAL A 208 -0.59 -19.37 -25.60
N LYS A 209 -0.93 -20.61 -25.18
CA LYS A 209 0.01 -21.73 -25.24
C LYS A 209 0.49 -22.00 -26.67
N LYS A 210 -0.42 -21.99 -27.65
CA LYS A 210 -0.06 -22.14 -29.07
C LYS A 210 0.85 -21.01 -29.56
N LEU A 211 0.59 -19.76 -29.17
CA LEU A 211 1.46 -18.63 -29.51
C LEU A 211 2.88 -18.82 -28.97
N LEU A 212 3.00 -19.27 -27.71
CA LEU A 212 4.29 -19.55 -27.09
C LEU A 212 5.03 -20.71 -27.77
N ASP A 213 4.32 -21.78 -28.13
CA ASP A 213 4.88 -22.92 -28.88
C ASP A 213 5.37 -22.49 -30.28
N GLU A 214 4.77 -21.46 -30.88
CA GLU A 214 5.21 -20.82 -32.13
C GLU A 214 6.37 -19.81 -31.92
N GLY A 215 6.89 -19.68 -30.70
CA GLY A 215 7.96 -18.73 -30.37
C GLY A 215 7.51 -17.27 -30.22
N LYS A 216 6.20 -17.01 -30.16
CA LYS A 216 5.64 -15.67 -29.94
C LYS A 216 5.37 -15.47 -28.44
N ALA A 217 5.92 -14.41 -27.87
CA ALA A 217 5.69 -14.03 -26.47
C ALA A 217 4.71 -12.83 -26.40
N PRO A 218 3.39 -13.06 -26.22
CA PRO A 218 2.44 -11.95 -26.09
C PRO A 218 2.75 -11.11 -24.84
N SER A 219 2.64 -9.79 -24.98
CA SER A 219 2.80 -8.86 -23.85
C SER A 219 1.61 -8.97 -22.89
N VAL A 220 1.76 -8.40 -21.68
CA VAL A 220 0.66 -8.32 -20.70
C VAL A 220 -0.60 -7.64 -21.26
N LYS A 221 -0.45 -6.74 -22.25
CA LYS A 221 -1.58 -6.08 -22.92
C LYS A 221 -2.54 -7.10 -23.54
N HIS A 222 -2.02 -8.18 -24.14
CA HIS A 222 -2.86 -9.24 -24.70
C HIS A 222 -3.78 -9.86 -23.64
N PHE A 223 -3.30 -9.96 -22.39
CA PHE A 223 -4.11 -10.44 -21.29
C PHE A 223 -5.15 -9.41 -20.84
N TYR A 224 -4.80 -8.13 -20.79
CA TYR A 224 -5.77 -7.09 -20.48
C TYR A 224 -6.87 -6.99 -21.55
N ASP A 225 -6.51 -7.07 -22.83
CA ASP A 225 -7.47 -7.06 -23.95
C ASP A 225 -8.45 -8.25 -23.84
N PHE A 226 -7.97 -9.44 -23.44
CA PHE A 226 -8.84 -10.57 -23.14
C PHE A 226 -9.81 -10.26 -21.99
N LEU A 227 -9.33 -9.72 -20.86
CA LEU A 227 -10.19 -9.40 -19.72
C LEU A 227 -11.23 -8.34 -20.07
N ASP A 228 -10.87 -7.33 -20.85
CA ASP A 228 -11.81 -6.31 -21.34
C ASP A 228 -12.87 -6.93 -22.26
N SER A 229 -12.50 -7.87 -23.12
CA SER A 229 -13.49 -8.60 -23.95
C SER A 229 -14.50 -9.40 -23.12
N MET A 230 -14.09 -9.88 -21.93
CA MET A 230 -15.00 -10.58 -21.01
C MET A 230 -15.99 -9.62 -20.36
N VAL A 231 -15.58 -8.39 -20.05
CA VAL A 231 -16.48 -7.35 -19.57
C VAL A 231 -17.58 -7.11 -20.60
N GLU A 232 -17.24 -6.90 -21.86
CA GLU A 232 -18.23 -6.69 -22.92
C GLU A 232 -19.19 -7.88 -23.08
N MET A 233 -18.67 -9.11 -22.95
CA MET A 233 -19.48 -10.32 -23.07
C MET A 233 -20.46 -10.52 -21.92
N PHE A 234 -20.05 -10.22 -20.68
CA PHE A 234 -20.81 -10.54 -19.49
C PHE A 234 -21.46 -9.33 -18.81
N LYS A 235 -21.35 -8.13 -19.39
CA LYS A 235 -22.00 -6.92 -18.87
C LYS A 235 -23.50 -7.15 -18.65
N GLY A 236 -23.97 -6.80 -17.47
CA GLY A 236 -25.32 -6.98 -16.97
C GLY A 236 -25.66 -8.39 -16.47
N SER A 237 -24.75 -9.37 -16.57
CA SER A 237 -25.07 -10.78 -16.23
C SER A 237 -25.42 -10.98 -14.76
N HIS A 238 -24.83 -10.17 -13.87
CA HIS A 238 -25.12 -10.17 -12.43
C HIS A 238 -26.61 -9.93 -12.11
N LYS A 239 -27.39 -9.32 -13.03
CA LYS A 239 -28.84 -9.10 -12.85
C LYS A 239 -29.61 -10.40 -12.69
N ASN A 240 -29.20 -11.47 -13.39
CA ASN A 240 -29.82 -12.79 -13.23
C ASN A 240 -29.62 -13.33 -11.81
N THR A 241 -28.44 -13.11 -11.22
CA THR A 241 -28.15 -13.49 -9.84
C THR A 241 -28.95 -12.64 -8.87
N MET A 242 -29.02 -11.32 -9.10
CA MET A 242 -29.85 -10.41 -8.30
C MET A 242 -31.33 -10.81 -8.29
N ASP A 243 -31.88 -11.14 -9.46
CA ASP A 243 -33.27 -11.57 -9.60
C ASP A 243 -33.52 -12.86 -8.82
N ARG A 244 -32.59 -13.83 -8.90
CA ARG A 244 -32.68 -15.08 -8.15
C ARG A 244 -32.71 -14.89 -6.64
N ILE A 245 -31.94 -13.94 -6.11
CA ILE A 245 -31.86 -13.66 -4.66
C ILE A 245 -32.86 -12.58 -4.20
N GLY A 246 -33.63 -11.98 -5.12
CA GLY A 246 -34.66 -10.98 -4.81
C GLY A 246 -34.14 -9.55 -4.56
N ILE A 247 -32.96 -9.20 -5.05
CA ILE A 247 -32.40 -7.84 -4.94
C ILE A 247 -32.75 -7.03 -6.19
N LYS A 248 -33.37 -5.85 -6.03
CA LYS A 248 -33.81 -5.00 -7.16
C LYS A 248 -32.78 -3.98 -7.64
N LYS A 249 -31.90 -3.51 -6.75
CA LYS A 249 -30.86 -2.51 -7.04
C LYS A 249 -29.64 -2.81 -6.17
N ILE A 250 -28.45 -2.78 -6.76
CA ILE A 250 -27.17 -2.82 -6.03
C ILE A 250 -27.00 -1.49 -5.30
N ILE A 251 -27.07 -0.38 -6.04
CA ILE A 251 -26.93 0.97 -5.47
C ILE A 251 -28.18 1.33 -4.66
N ARG A 252 -27.98 1.65 -3.39
CA ARG A 252 -29.02 2.07 -2.46
C ARG A 252 -28.90 3.59 -2.26
N GLU A 253 -29.57 4.36 -3.12
CA GLU A 253 -29.52 5.83 -3.14
C GLU A 253 -29.68 6.46 -1.74
N LYS A 254 -30.58 5.95 -0.90
CA LYS A 254 -30.79 6.44 0.49
C LYS A 254 -29.61 6.20 1.43
N SER A 255 -28.78 5.20 1.16
CA SER A 255 -27.58 4.89 1.95
C SER A 255 -26.40 5.78 1.54
N VAL A 256 -26.34 6.17 0.26
CA VAL A 256 -25.29 7.07 -0.27
C VAL A 256 -25.46 8.50 0.24
N VAL A 257 -26.68 8.94 0.57
CA VAL A 257 -26.91 10.29 1.16
C VAL A 257 -26.33 10.43 2.58
N LEU A 258 -26.00 9.34 3.27
CA LEU A 258 -25.40 9.41 4.61
C LEU A 258 -23.89 9.72 4.60
N THR A 259 -23.25 9.72 3.42
CA THR A 259 -21.79 9.94 3.26
C THR A 259 -21.44 11.34 2.73
N HIS A 260 -22.43 12.22 2.53
CA HIS A 260 -22.26 13.64 2.19
C HIS A 260 -22.69 14.56 3.34
#